data_AF-A0A2T7V8E4-F1
#
_entry.id   AF-A0A2T7V8E4-F1
#
_cell.length_a   1.000
_cell.length_b   1.000
_cell.length_c   1.000
_cell.angle_alpha   90.00
_cell.angle_beta   90.00
_cell.angle_gamma   90.00
#
_symmetry.space_group_name_H-M   'P 1'
#
loop_
_entity.id
_entity.type
_entity.pdbx_description
1 polymer ?
#
loop_
_entity_poly.entity_id
_entity_poly.type
_entity_poly.pdbx_seq_one_letter_code
_entity_poly.pdbx_strand_id
1 'polypeptide(L)'
;MTEAERQILALLAAGHTAKTAAAALGLSVHGVNERLREARRKTGAGSSRDLARALAAQEICDEKIGVAPVAAVSPEAGPDLPQRAAGTARKGVRPMVLGLGIAAAAVLLGGIGWQQERGQATDPLLGSLVVDKPHDAAALHERVRREARDAGWAAPAETRLMNRFGMIDGVNSLRVLCGTDICEVAGRIAPGGTANAALLEVQQVAFSGVQTLGFTNESSFSVGGDDTGQGAAFVAYLYRRAADVPYVVATMPTMHATIAPGPFTLGVTFDRPMQPGSFSFVKSDRGAYPECDGTPRQSADGRGFTMQCTAVAGQAYSIGFNNAQARNFKSLDGVPAEPSLLSFDAKR
;
A
#
# COMPACT_ATOMS: atom_id res chain seq x y z
N MET A 1 11.63 -23.98 7.67
CA MET A 1 12.25 -23.13 8.72
C MET A 1 12.46 -23.99 9.95
N THR A 2 13.57 -23.82 10.67
CA THR A 2 13.91 -24.60 11.87
C THR A 2 13.31 -23.96 13.13
N GLU A 3 13.17 -24.75 14.20
CA GLU A 3 12.62 -24.26 15.47
C GLU A 3 13.49 -23.17 16.11
N ALA A 4 14.81 -23.31 16.02
CA ALA A 4 15.75 -22.29 16.48
C ALA A 4 15.65 -20.97 15.70
N GLU A 5 15.34 -21.02 14.39
CA GLU A 5 15.10 -19.82 13.57
C GLU A 5 13.76 -19.16 13.97
N ARG A 6 12.71 -19.95 14.23
CA ARG A 6 11.40 -19.48 14.69
C ARG A 6 11.47 -18.75 16.03
N GLN A 7 12.16 -19.31 17.02
CA GLN A 7 12.33 -18.69 18.34
C GLN A 7 13.06 -17.34 18.28
N ILE A 8 14.12 -17.24 17.46
CA ILE A 8 14.83 -15.97 17.26
C ILE A 8 13.90 -14.93 16.61
N LEU A 9 13.11 -15.34 15.62
CA LEU A 9 12.15 -14.47 14.94
C LEU A 9 11.01 -14.02 15.89
N ALA A 10 10.53 -14.89 16.78
CA ALA A 10 9.54 -14.54 17.79
C ALA A 10 10.06 -13.45 18.75
N LEU A 11 11.31 -13.56 19.21
CA LEU A 11 11.94 -12.50 20.02
C LEU A 11 12.06 -11.19 19.24
N LEU A 12 12.40 -11.24 17.95
CA LEU A 12 12.43 -10.04 17.11
C LEU A 12 11.04 -9.41 16.94
N ALA A 13 9.98 -10.23 16.83
CA ALA A 13 8.60 -9.75 16.76
C ALA A 13 8.15 -9.08 18.06
N ALA A 14 8.62 -9.57 19.21
CA ALA A 14 8.43 -8.97 20.52
C ALA A 14 9.32 -7.72 20.78
N GLY A 15 10.09 -7.26 19.79
CA GLY A 15 10.87 -6.02 19.86
C GLY A 15 12.33 -6.20 20.29
N HIS A 16 12.82 -7.42 20.50
CA HIS A 16 14.23 -7.65 20.84
C HIS A 16 15.14 -7.35 19.63
N THR A 17 16.32 -6.80 19.93
CA THR A 17 17.44 -6.71 18.99
C THR A 17 18.19 -8.05 18.91
N ALA A 18 19.01 -8.25 17.87
CA ALA A 18 19.87 -9.42 17.77
C ALA A 18 20.78 -9.60 19.01
N LYS A 19 21.25 -8.49 19.61
CA LYS A 19 22.06 -8.51 20.83
C LYS A 19 21.27 -9.02 22.04
N THR A 20 20.06 -8.51 22.24
CA THR A 20 19.21 -8.93 23.36
C THR A 20 18.62 -10.33 23.17
N ALA A 21 18.36 -10.74 21.93
CA ALA A 21 17.92 -12.10 21.62
C ALA A 21 19.05 -13.13 21.84
N ALA A 22 20.29 -12.77 21.50
CA ALA A 22 21.47 -13.59 21.79
C ALA A 22 21.64 -13.82 23.30
N ALA A 23 21.48 -12.78 24.12
CA ALA A 23 21.51 -12.89 25.58
C ALA A 23 20.37 -13.78 26.13
N ALA A 24 19.15 -13.63 25.60
CA ALA A 24 17.99 -14.42 26.04
C ALA A 24 18.10 -15.92 25.69
N LEU A 25 18.78 -16.26 24.58
CA LEU A 25 18.89 -17.64 24.09
C LEU A 25 20.24 -18.30 24.43
N GLY A 26 21.14 -17.61 25.14
CA GLY A 26 22.48 -18.13 25.43
C GLY A 26 23.35 -18.35 24.17
N LEU A 27 23.14 -17.55 23.12
CA LEU A 27 23.83 -17.66 21.83
C LEU A 27 24.80 -16.49 21.62
N SER A 28 25.74 -16.63 20.69
CA SER A 28 26.53 -15.50 20.21
C SER A 28 25.70 -14.61 19.27
N VAL A 29 25.95 -13.30 19.29
CA VAL A 29 25.29 -12.35 18.38
C VAL A 29 25.54 -12.73 16.91
N HIS A 30 26.74 -13.21 16.60
CA HIS A 30 27.08 -13.71 15.27
C HIS A 30 26.23 -14.92 14.87
N GLY A 31 26.04 -15.89 15.78
CA GLY A 31 25.19 -17.07 15.52
C GLY A 31 23.72 -16.72 15.31
N VAL A 32 23.21 -15.71 16.02
CA VAL A 32 21.85 -15.19 15.80
C VAL A 32 21.73 -14.55 14.42
N ASN A 33 22.69 -13.72 14.01
CA ASN A 33 22.67 -13.04 12.71
C ASN A 33 22.77 -14.02 11.54
N GLU A 34 23.60 -15.06 11.64
CA GLU A 34 23.69 -16.09 10.59
C GLU A 34 22.39 -16.89 10.46
N ARG A 35 21.73 -17.23 11.57
CA ARG A 35 20.40 -17.88 11.53
C ARG A 35 19.32 -16.98 10.95
N LEU A 36 19.34 -15.68 11.25
CA LEU A 36 18.45 -14.70 10.64
C LEU A 36 18.70 -14.50 9.14
N ARG A 37 19.95 -14.63 8.69
CA ARG A 37 20.31 -14.62 7.27
C ARG A 37 19.82 -15.87 6.57
N GLU A 38 19.97 -17.02 7.20
CA GLU A 38 19.48 -18.30 6.67
C GLU A 38 17.96 -18.35 6.59
N ALA A 39 17.27 -17.86 7.62
CA ALA A 39 15.81 -17.72 7.62
C ALA A 39 15.33 -16.84 6.45
N ARG A 40 16.00 -15.72 6.17
CA ARG A 40 15.72 -14.88 4.99
C ARG A 40 15.99 -15.60 3.68
N ARG A 41 17.11 -16.32 3.55
CA ARG A 41 17.41 -17.12 2.33
C ARG A 41 16.34 -18.16 2.05
N LYS A 42 15.86 -18.86 3.08
CA LYS A 42 14.84 -19.91 2.95
C LYS A 42 13.44 -19.35 2.64
N THR A 43 13.14 -18.13 3.05
CA THR A 43 11.79 -17.54 2.95
C THR A 43 11.67 -16.45 1.87
N GLY A 44 12.79 -15.99 1.31
CA GLY A 44 12.83 -14.89 0.36
C GLY A 44 12.58 -13.50 0.97
N ALA A 45 12.51 -13.39 2.30
CA ALA A 45 12.18 -12.13 2.96
C ALA A 45 13.35 -11.12 2.92
N GLY A 46 13.05 -9.87 2.55
CA GLY A 46 14.04 -8.78 2.49
C GLY A 46 14.57 -8.33 3.85
N SER A 47 13.80 -8.51 4.93
CA SER A 47 14.15 -8.09 6.29
C SER A 47 13.75 -9.13 7.32
N SER A 48 14.65 -9.39 8.28
CA SER A 48 14.39 -10.32 9.40
C SER A 48 13.29 -9.80 10.33
N ARG A 49 13.07 -8.48 10.40
CA ARG A 49 11.98 -7.87 11.17
C ARG A 49 10.63 -8.03 10.49
N ASP A 50 10.59 -7.94 9.17
CA ASP A 50 9.35 -8.15 8.42
C ASP A 50 8.97 -9.63 8.44
N LEU A 51 9.98 -10.52 8.33
CA LEU A 51 9.80 -11.95 8.50
C LEU A 51 9.30 -12.31 9.90
N ALA A 52 9.85 -11.69 10.95
CA ALA A 52 9.40 -11.87 12.33
C ALA A 52 7.94 -11.45 12.53
N ARG A 53 7.54 -10.30 11.97
CA ARG A 53 6.14 -9.82 12.02
C ARG A 53 5.19 -10.73 11.26
N ALA A 54 5.59 -11.20 10.08
CA ALA A 54 4.79 -12.12 9.28
C ALA A 54 4.60 -13.47 9.99
N LEU A 55 5.64 -13.99 10.64
CA LEU A 55 5.59 -15.24 11.39
C LEU A 55 4.71 -15.13 12.65
N ALA A 56 4.86 -14.07 13.42
CA ALA A 56 3.99 -13.80 14.57
C ALA A 56 2.52 -13.64 14.15
N ALA A 57 2.27 -13.04 12.99
CA ALA A 57 0.91 -12.96 12.44
C ALA A 57 0.34 -14.33 12.04
N GLN A 58 1.16 -15.27 11.56
CA GLN A 58 0.71 -16.63 11.25
C GLN A 58 0.33 -17.42 12.51
N GLU A 59 1.14 -17.35 13.57
CA GLU A 59 0.86 -18.05 14.84
C GLU A 59 -0.43 -17.53 15.51
N ILE A 60 -0.72 -16.24 15.39
CA ILE A 60 -1.98 -15.63 15.87
C ILE A 60 -3.19 -16.03 15.02
N CYS A 61 -3.01 -16.29 13.72
CA CYS A 61 -4.07 -16.72 12.81
C CYS A 61 -4.51 -18.16 13.09
N ASP A 62 -3.56 -19.08 13.33
CA ASP A 62 -3.86 -20.48 13.63
C ASP A 62 -4.69 -20.65 14.90
N GLU A 63 -4.53 -19.76 15.89
CA GLU A 63 -5.31 -19.77 17.14
C GLU A 63 -6.76 -19.24 16.97
N LYS A 64 -7.09 -18.59 15.83
CA LYS A 64 -8.38 -17.88 15.62
C LYS A 64 -9.22 -18.36 14.44
N ILE A 65 -9.05 -19.60 13.99
CA ILE A 65 -9.91 -20.20 12.96
C ILE A 65 -11.15 -20.82 13.62
N GLY A 66 -12.15 -19.99 13.94
CA GLY A 66 -13.52 -20.45 14.21
C GLY A 66 -14.29 -20.57 12.89
N VAL A 67 -14.10 -21.66 12.15
CA VAL A 67 -14.89 -21.98 10.95
C VAL A 67 -16.11 -22.80 11.37
N ALA A 68 -17.32 -22.32 11.08
CA ALA A 68 -18.54 -23.11 11.20
C ALA A 68 -18.44 -24.36 10.30
N PRO A 69 -18.84 -25.56 10.77
CA PRO A 69 -18.66 -26.76 9.99
C PRO A 69 -19.51 -26.71 8.72
N VAL A 70 -18.87 -26.90 7.58
CA VAL A 70 -19.54 -27.14 6.30
C VAL A 70 -20.33 -28.43 6.45
N ALA A 71 -21.65 -28.34 6.37
CA ALA A 71 -22.52 -29.50 6.27
C ALA A 71 -22.10 -30.31 5.03
N ALA A 72 -21.73 -31.56 5.25
CA ALA A 72 -21.38 -32.50 4.20
C ALA A 72 -22.59 -32.73 3.30
N VAL A 73 -22.48 -32.34 2.03
CA VAL A 73 -23.39 -32.80 0.97
C VAL A 73 -22.65 -33.92 0.23
N SER A 74 -23.20 -35.14 0.29
CA SER A 74 -22.72 -36.29 -0.45
C SER A 74 -22.92 -36.09 -1.97
N PRO A 75 -22.05 -36.69 -2.82
CA PRO A 75 -22.08 -36.46 -4.26
C PRO A 75 -23.07 -37.39 -4.96
N GLU A 76 -23.99 -36.83 -5.75
CA GLU A 76 -24.71 -37.57 -6.79
C GLU A 76 -24.20 -37.21 -8.19
N ALA A 77 -24.24 -38.23 -9.05
CA ALA A 77 -23.52 -38.40 -10.29
C ALA A 77 -23.77 -37.34 -11.38
N GLY A 78 -22.68 -36.92 -12.03
CA GLY A 78 -22.73 -36.28 -13.36
C GLY A 78 -22.38 -37.29 -14.46
N PRO A 79 -22.93 -37.16 -15.68
CA PRO A 79 -22.48 -37.95 -16.82
C PRO A 79 -21.26 -37.33 -17.53
N ASP A 80 -20.45 -38.23 -18.06
CA ASP A 80 -19.11 -38.08 -18.64
C ASP A 80 -18.97 -37.08 -19.80
N LEU A 81 -17.78 -36.45 -19.87
CA LEU A 81 -17.19 -35.94 -21.11
C LEU A 81 -15.71 -36.35 -21.23
N PRO A 82 -15.19 -36.62 -22.45
CA PRO A 82 -14.04 -37.49 -22.63
C PRO A 82 -12.68 -36.81 -22.41
N GLN A 83 -11.82 -37.58 -21.74
CA GLN A 83 -10.43 -37.30 -21.44
C GLN A 83 -9.56 -37.38 -22.70
N ARG A 84 -8.88 -36.28 -23.04
CA ARG A 84 -7.81 -36.29 -24.06
C ARG A 84 -6.47 -36.56 -23.40
N ALA A 85 -5.81 -37.58 -23.96
CA ALA A 85 -4.61 -38.22 -23.48
C ALA A 85 -3.36 -37.33 -23.44
N ALA A 86 -2.47 -37.67 -22.51
CA ALA A 86 -1.10 -37.24 -22.42
C ALA A 86 -0.31 -37.55 -23.70
N GLY A 87 0.54 -36.61 -24.12
CA GLY A 87 1.51 -36.77 -25.20
C GLY A 87 2.86 -36.18 -24.77
N THR A 88 3.87 -37.01 -24.87
CA THR A 88 5.21 -36.91 -24.28
C THR A 88 6.16 -35.97 -25.02
N ALA A 89 7.20 -35.57 -24.28
CA ALA A 89 8.32 -34.73 -24.69
C ALA A 89 9.07 -35.23 -25.95
N ARG A 90 9.61 -34.29 -26.73
CA ARG A 90 10.78 -34.57 -27.58
C ARG A 90 11.70 -33.35 -27.68
N LYS A 91 12.90 -33.52 -27.14
CA LYS A 91 14.07 -32.64 -27.28
C LYS A 91 14.53 -32.63 -28.74
N GLY A 92 14.76 -31.44 -29.30
CA GLY A 92 15.38 -31.25 -30.61
C GLY A 92 16.59 -30.33 -30.50
N VAL A 93 17.78 -30.95 -30.47
CA VAL A 93 19.09 -30.31 -30.62
C VAL A 93 19.37 -30.13 -32.11
N ARG A 94 19.83 -28.94 -32.54
CA ARG A 94 20.63 -28.78 -33.77
C ARG A 94 21.67 -27.66 -33.63
N PRO A 95 22.80 -27.76 -34.34
CA PRO A 95 24.13 -27.42 -33.82
C PRO A 95 24.70 -26.07 -34.31
N MET A 96 25.74 -25.68 -33.59
CA MET A 96 26.70 -24.60 -33.78
C MET A 96 27.50 -24.77 -35.09
N VAL A 97 27.63 -23.70 -35.89
CA VAL A 97 28.67 -23.58 -36.93
C VAL A 97 29.47 -22.32 -36.67
N LEU A 98 30.76 -22.54 -36.47
CA LEU A 98 31.86 -21.59 -36.30
C LEU A 98 32.35 -21.12 -37.67
N GLY A 99 32.53 -19.81 -37.85
CA GLY A 99 33.28 -19.22 -38.96
C GLY A 99 34.22 -18.15 -38.43
N LEU A 100 35.52 -18.43 -38.49
CA LEU A 100 36.64 -17.61 -38.03
C LEU A 100 37.47 -17.15 -39.25
N GLY A 101 37.93 -15.89 -39.21
CA GLY A 101 39.00 -15.31 -40.05
C GLY A 101 38.49 -14.42 -41.18
N ILE A 102 38.90 -13.16 -41.34
CA ILE A 102 40.28 -12.65 -41.36
C ILE A 102 40.34 -11.20 -40.84
N ALA A 103 41.41 -10.89 -40.11
CA ALA A 103 41.83 -9.55 -39.70
C ALA A 103 42.73 -8.88 -40.76
N ALA A 104 42.62 -7.56 -40.92
CA ALA A 104 43.66 -6.59 -40.52
C ALA A 104 43.60 -5.23 -41.27
N ALA A 105 43.98 -4.18 -40.53
CA ALA A 105 44.61 -2.91 -40.92
C ALA A 105 43.73 -1.65 -41.20
N ALA A 106 43.39 -0.98 -40.09
CA ALA A 106 43.75 0.41 -39.72
C ALA A 106 43.72 1.55 -40.77
N VAL A 107 42.83 2.54 -40.55
CA VAL A 107 43.16 3.98 -40.56
C VAL A 107 42.33 4.69 -39.47
N LEU A 108 43.03 5.30 -38.52
CA LEU A 108 42.52 6.26 -37.52
C LEU A 108 42.11 7.56 -38.22
N LEU A 109 40.96 8.16 -37.84
CA LEU A 109 40.77 9.60 -37.60
C LEU A 109 39.29 9.94 -37.32
N GLY A 110 39.05 10.46 -36.11
CA GLY A 110 38.06 11.53 -35.87
C GLY A 110 36.58 11.14 -35.76
N GLY A 111 36.04 11.22 -34.55
CA GLY A 111 34.59 11.33 -34.35
C GLY A 111 33.97 10.32 -33.41
N ILE A 112 34.60 10.03 -32.26
CA ILE A 112 33.82 9.66 -31.08
C ILE A 112 33.13 10.96 -30.64
N GLY A 113 32.04 11.28 -31.34
CA GLY A 113 31.08 12.27 -30.89
C GLY A 113 30.47 11.73 -29.62
N TRP A 114 31.07 12.15 -28.50
CA TRP A 114 30.48 12.27 -27.19
C TRP A 114 28.99 11.95 -27.22
N GLN A 115 28.60 10.78 -26.72
CA GLN A 115 27.28 10.65 -26.12
C GLN A 115 27.27 11.70 -25.02
N GLN A 116 26.73 12.86 -25.39
CA GLN A 116 26.34 13.91 -24.49
C GLN A 116 25.46 13.22 -23.47
N GLU A 117 26.00 13.00 -22.27
CA GLU A 117 25.20 12.93 -21.07
C GLU A 117 24.28 14.14 -21.18
N ARG A 118 23.03 13.89 -21.60
CA ARG A 118 21.96 14.83 -21.35
C ARG A 118 21.90 14.87 -19.84
N GLY A 119 22.65 15.81 -19.26
CA GLY A 119 22.52 16.17 -17.86
C GLY A 119 21.03 16.27 -17.62
N GLN A 120 20.54 15.37 -16.78
CA GLN A 120 19.15 15.31 -16.38
C GLN A 120 18.87 16.69 -15.80
N ALA A 121 18.17 17.54 -16.55
CA ALA A 121 17.89 18.90 -16.12
C ALA A 121 17.20 18.79 -14.77
N THR A 122 17.83 19.31 -13.72
CA THR A 122 17.26 19.30 -12.37
C THR A 122 15.91 20.01 -12.44
N ASP A 123 14.87 19.35 -11.94
CA ASP A 123 13.53 19.93 -11.99
C ASP A 123 13.55 21.26 -11.22
N PRO A 124 13.20 22.40 -11.85
CA PRO A 124 13.38 23.71 -11.24
C PRO A 124 12.50 23.91 -9.99
N LEU A 125 11.43 23.13 -9.83
CA LEU A 125 10.56 23.20 -8.66
C LEU A 125 11.07 22.33 -7.51
N LEU A 126 11.62 21.15 -7.83
CA LEU A 126 12.04 20.15 -6.85
C LEU A 126 13.53 20.29 -6.46
N GLY A 127 14.39 20.82 -7.33
CA GLY A 127 15.82 20.95 -7.08
C GLY A 127 16.47 19.62 -6.68
N SER A 128 17.38 19.66 -5.70
CA SER A 128 17.95 18.48 -5.04
C SER A 128 17.17 18.18 -3.75
N LEU A 129 15.98 17.58 -3.87
CA LEU A 129 15.25 17.11 -2.69
C LEU A 129 16.15 16.18 -1.87
N VAL A 130 16.42 16.52 -0.61
CA VAL A 130 17.02 15.60 0.36
C VAL A 130 15.91 14.68 0.86
N VAL A 131 15.76 13.53 0.21
CA VAL A 131 14.69 12.57 0.50
C VAL A 131 15.20 11.49 1.47
N ASP A 132 14.38 11.05 2.41
CA ASP A 132 14.69 9.90 3.28
C ASP A 132 14.93 8.57 2.49
N LYS A 133 14.54 8.54 1.20
CA LYS A 133 14.76 7.49 0.20
C LYS A 133 14.86 8.08 -1.23
N PRO A 134 16.01 8.65 -1.63
CA PRO A 134 16.18 9.40 -2.88
C PRO A 134 15.87 8.59 -4.15
N HIS A 135 16.16 7.28 -4.11
CA HIS A 135 15.97 6.39 -5.25
C HIS A 135 14.49 6.16 -5.62
N ASP A 136 13.57 6.23 -4.65
CA ASP A 136 12.14 6.03 -4.90
C ASP A 136 11.52 7.28 -5.55
N ALA A 137 11.85 8.47 -5.05
CA ALA A 137 11.30 9.73 -5.57
C ALA A 137 11.82 10.04 -6.98
N ALA A 138 13.11 9.83 -7.26
CA ALA A 138 13.68 10.05 -8.60
C ALA A 138 13.14 9.04 -9.62
N ALA A 139 12.96 7.77 -9.24
CA ALA A 139 12.37 6.76 -10.11
C ALA A 139 10.90 7.08 -10.42
N LEU A 140 10.13 7.54 -9.43
CA LEU A 140 8.74 7.95 -9.61
C LEU A 140 8.61 9.23 -10.47
N HIS A 141 9.47 10.22 -10.25
CA HIS A 141 9.55 11.43 -11.09
C HIS A 141 9.69 11.07 -12.57
N GLU A 142 10.68 10.23 -12.84
CA GLU A 142 11.02 9.79 -14.18
C GLU A 142 9.93 8.87 -14.76
N ARG A 143 9.26 8.05 -13.94
CA ARG A 143 8.09 7.27 -14.38
C ARG A 143 6.97 8.18 -14.86
N VAL A 144 6.57 9.20 -14.09
CA VAL A 144 5.49 10.12 -14.45
C VAL A 144 5.79 10.82 -15.77
N ARG A 145 7.05 11.24 -16.00
CA ARG A 145 7.46 11.91 -17.24
C ARG A 145 7.44 11.00 -18.47
N ARG A 146 7.65 9.69 -18.30
CA ARG A 146 7.62 8.70 -19.40
C ARG A 146 6.24 8.14 -19.67
N GLU A 147 5.32 8.28 -18.73
CA GLU A 147 4.00 7.70 -18.85
C GLU A 147 3.18 8.35 -19.97
N ALA A 148 2.41 7.55 -20.70
CA ALA A 148 1.41 8.10 -21.61
C ALA A 148 0.36 8.87 -20.81
N ARG A 149 -0.19 9.93 -21.40
CA ARG A 149 -1.23 10.74 -20.76
C ARG A 149 -2.62 10.30 -21.21
N ASP A 150 -3.44 9.84 -20.28
CA ASP A 150 -4.88 9.67 -20.49
C ASP A 150 -5.55 11.04 -20.36
N ALA A 151 -5.71 11.77 -21.46
CA ALA A 151 -6.24 13.14 -21.42
C ALA A 151 -7.66 13.25 -20.83
N GLY A 152 -8.48 12.20 -20.96
CA GLY A 152 -9.85 12.18 -20.45
C GLY A 152 -9.92 12.12 -18.92
N TRP A 153 -8.94 11.46 -18.30
CA TRP A 153 -8.83 11.39 -16.84
C TRP A 153 -7.86 12.41 -16.25
N ALA A 154 -6.69 12.59 -16.87
CA ALA A 154 -5.58 13.38 -16.35
C ALA A 154 -5.96 14.85 -16.17
N ALA A 155 -6.58 15.50 -17.16
CA ALA A 155 -6.93 16.93 -17.05
C ALA A 155 -7.91 17.22 -15.89
N PRO A 156 -9.04 16.48 -15.75
CA PRO A 156 -9.89 16.61 -14.58
C PRO A 156 -9.19 16.29 -13.25
N ALA A 157 -8.31 15.29 -13.24
CA ALA A 157 -7.55 14.91 -12.04
C ALA A 157 -6.55 16.00 -11.61
N GLU A 158 -5.79 16.55 -12.56
CA GLU A 158 -4.88 17.69 -12.38
C GLU A 158 -5.63 18.88 -11.78
N THR A 159 -6.82 19.20 -12.29
CA THR A 159 -7.67 20.29 -11.77
C THR A 159 -8.10 20.05 -10.32
N ARG A 160 -8.58 18.84 -9.99
CA ARG A 160 -8.98 18.50 -8.62
C ARG A 160 -7.81 18.59 -7.64
N LEU A 161 -6.64 18.10 -8.02
CA LEU A 161 -5.43 18.13 -7.21
C LEU A 161 -4.90 19.56 -7.05
N MET A 162 -4.83 20.33 -8.14
CA MET A 162 -4.40 21.73 -8.12
C MET A 162 -5.28 22.55 -7.16
N ASN A 163 -6.60 22.39 -7.25
CA ASN A 163 -7.53 23.05 -6.33
C ASN A 163 -7.33 22.59 -4.89
N ARG A 164 -7.20 21.28 -4.63
CA ARG A 164 -7.09 20.76 -3.26
C ARG A 164 -5.81 21.22 -2.56
N PHE A 165 -4.67 21.11 -3.23
CA PHE A 165 -3.37 21.49 -2.66
C PHE A 165 -3.14 23.00 -2.68
N GLY A 166 -3.72 23.71 -3.65
CA GLY A 166 -3.63 25.18 -3.73
C GLY A 166 -4.44 25.92 -2.67
N MET A 167 -5.37 25.25 -1.98
CA MET A 167 -6.10 25.81 -0.83
C MET A 167 -5.33 25.72 0.49
N ILE A 168 -4.16 25.07 0.52
CA ILE A 168 -3.37 24.91 1.74
C ILE A 168 -2.58 26.20 1.98
N ASP A 169 -2.85 26.85 3.12
CA ASP A 169 -2.15 28.07 3.52
C ASP A 169 -0.64 27.81 3.63
N GLY A 170 0.17 28.63 2.95
CA GLY A 170 1.63 28.51 2.93
C GLY A 170 2.21 27.80 1.71
N VAL A 171 1.40 27.13 0.89
CA VAL A 171 1.84 26.63 -0.44
C VAL A 171 1.91 27.81 -1.41
N ASN A 172 3.11 28.14 -1.91
CA ASN A 172 3.34 29.32 -2.75
C ASN A 172 3.63 29.00 -4.22
N SER A 173 3.88 27.73 -4.53
CA SER A 173 4.09 27.23 -5.88
C SER A 173 3.60 25.79 -5.93
N LEU A 174 2.95 25.44 -7.04
CA LEU A 174 2.32 24.14 -7.22
C LEU A 174 2.30 23.77 -8.70
N ARG A 175 2.62 22.52 -8.99
CA ARG A 175 2.54 21.90 -10.31
C ARG A 175 1.95 20.50 -10.13
N VAL A 176 0.97 20.18 -10.97
CA VAL A 176 0.40 18.84 -11.04
C VAL A 176 0.58 18.30 -12.45
N LEU A 177 1.09 17.08 -12.56
CA LEU A 177 1.27 16.37 -13.82
C LEU A 177 0.76 14.94 -13.67
N CYS A 178 -0.23 14.57 -14.48
CA CYS A 178 -0.82 13.23 -14.45
C CYS A 178 -0.57 12.50 -15.77
N GLY A 179 -0.23 11.21 -15.66
CA GLY A 179 -0.13 10.28 -16.78
C GLY A 179 -1.41 9.47 -16.97
N THR A 180 -1.30 8.15 -17.04
CA THR A 180 -2.44 7.22 -17.21
C THR A 180 -2.95 6.74 -15.86
N ASP A 181 -2.02 6.42 -14.94
CA ASP A 181 -2.30 5.84 -13.63
C ASP A 181 -1.61 6.53 -12.45
N ILE A 182 -0.72 7.50 -12.68
CA ILE A 182 -0.03 8.22 -11.61
C ILE A 182 0.00 9.73 -11.84
N CYS A 183 -0.07 10.50 -10.76
CA CYS A 183 0.11 11.94 -10.74
C CYS A 183 1.29 12.33 -9.86
N GLU A 184 2.08 13.29 -10.31
CA GLU A 184 3.04 14.05 -9.53
C GLU A 184 2.41 15.37 -9.09
N VAL A 185 2.35 15.62 -7.78
CA VAL A 185 2.02 16.92 -7.18
C VAL A 185 3.30 17.47 -6.58
N ALA A 186 3.90 18.46 -7.22
CA ALA A 186 5.13 19.10 -6.80
C ALA A 186 4.83 20.54 -6.37
N GLY A 187 5.43 21.02 -5.29
CA GLY A 187 5.22 22.39 -4.84
C GLY A 187 6.27 22.88 -3.85
N ARG A 188 6.13 24.12 -3.39
CA ARG A 188 6.93 24.66 -2.30
C ARG A 188 6.05 25.31 -1.24
N ILE A 189 6.53 25.22 -0.01
CA ILE A 189 5.97 25.84 1.18
C ILE A 189 6.83 27.05 1.52
N ALA A 190 6.21 28.22 1.62
CA ALA A 190 6.90 29.46 1.97
C ALA A 190 7.58 29.33 3.35
N PRO A 191 8.78 29.92 3.53
CA PRO A 191 9.41 29.98 4.84
C PRO A 191 8.59 30.87 5.78
N GLY A 192 8.60 30.57 7.09
CA GLY A 192 7.94 31.40 8.10
C GLY A 192 7.22 30.59 9.18
N GLY A 193 6.53 31.30 10.08
CA GLY A 193 5.89 30.70 11.25
C GLY A 193 4.79 29.67 10.95
N THR A 194 4.23 29.69 9.73
CA THR A 194 3.19 28.75 9.29
C THR A 194 3.73 27.55 8.49
N ALA A 195 5.04 27.51 8.18
CA ALA A 195 5.61 26.49 7.30
C ALA A 195 5.41 25.06 7.82
N ASN A 196 5.54 24.85 9.13
CA ASN A 196 5.31 23.54 9.74
C ASN A 196 3.84 23.11 9.66
N ALA A 197 2.90 24.04 9.84
CA ALA A 197 1.47 23.75 9.73
C ALA A 197 1.10 23.39 8.29
N ALA A 198 1.60 24.18 7.32
CA ALA A 198 1.43 23.91 5.90
C ALA A 198 1.99 22.52 5.51
N LEU A 199 3.18 22.16 6.02
CA LEU A 199 3.77 20.85 5.73
C LEU A 199 2.94 19.69 6.27
N LEU A 200 2.44 19.81 7.50
CA LEU A 200 1.57 18.81 8.11
C LEU A 200 0.26 18.66 7.32
N GLU A 201 -0.34 19.76 6.87
CA GLU A 201 -1.55 19.71 6.05
C GLU A 201 -1.30 19.06 4.68
N VAL A 202 -0.21 19.44 4.00
CA VAL A 202 0.19 18.82 2.72
C VAL A 202 0.37 17.31 2.88
N GLN A 203 1.05 16.87 3.94
CA GLN A 203 1.21 15.45 4.25
C GLN A 203 -0.14 14.77 4.47
N GLN A 204 -1.01 15.36 5.29
CA GLN A 204 -2.33 14.80 5.59
C GLN A 204 -3.19 14.66 4.33
N VAL A 205 -3.18 15.68 3.46
CA VAL A 205 -3.87 15.64 2.18
C VAL A 205 -3.32 14.53 1.29
N ALA A 206 -1.99 14.45 1.14
CA ALA A 206 -1.34 13.45 0.30
C ALA A 206 -1.66 12.00 0.71
N PHE A 207 -1.73 11.70 2.01
CA PHE A 207 -1.97 10.34 2.51
C PHE A 207 -3.44 9.96 2.64
N SER A 208 -4.35 10.92 2.86
CA SER A 208 -5.75 10.61 3.18
C SER A 208 -6.78 11.42 2.39
N GLY A 209 -6.52 12.71 2.17
CA GLY A 209 -7.48 13.60 1.50
C GLY A 209 -7.74 13.24 0.03
N VAL A 210 -6.75 12.65 -0.63
CA VAL A 210 -6.81 12.32 -2.07
C VAL A 210 -7.78 11.19 -2.42
N GLN A 211 -8.22 10.38 -1.44
CA GLN A 211 -9.14 9.26 -1.70
C GLN A 211 -10.49 9.73 -2.24
N THR A 212 -10.97 10.88 -1.74
CA THR A 212 -12.20 11.52 -2.22
C THR A 212 -12.07 12.09 -3.62
N LEU A 213 -10.84 12.23 -4.13
CA LEU A 213 -10.53 12.77 -5.46
C LEU A 213 -10.31 11.68 -6.52
N GLY A 214 -10.44 10.40 -6.14
CA GLY A 214 -10.28 9.24 -7.01
C GLY A 214 -8.87 8.64 -7.02
N PHE A 215 -8.09 8.86 -5.97
CA PHE A 215 -6.76 8.25 -5.79
C PHE A 215 -6.78 7.17 -4.72
N THR A 216 -5.80 6.28 -4.74
CA THR A 216 -5.61 5.26 -3.70
C THR A 216 -4.95 5.86 -2.46
N ASN A 217 -4.96 5.11 -1.36
CA ASN A 217 -4.17 5.38 -0.15
C ASN A 217 -2.68 5.02 -0.29
N GLU A 218 -2.31 4.32 -1.38
CA GLU A 218 -0.93 4.11 -1.77
C GLU A 218 -0.39 5.42 -2.38
N SER A 219 0.36 6.18 -1.58
CA SER A 219 0.99 7.43 -2.02
C SER A 219 2.44 7.48 -1.55
N SER A 220 3.32 8.04 -2.35
CA SER A 220 4.68 8.40 -1.92
C SER A 220 4.73 9.90 -1.67
N PHE A 221 5.34 10.31 -0.56
CA PHE A 221 5.51 11.72 -0.22
C PHE A 221 6.95 11.99 0.15
N SER A 222 7.49 13.11 -0.29
CA SER A 222 8.86 13.53 -0.01
C SER A 222 8.92 15.03 0.18
N VAL A 223 9.76 15.47 1.10
CA VAL A 223 10.03 16.87 1.39
C VAL A 223 11.53 17.06 1.27
N GLY A 224 11.95 18.19 0.71
CA GLY A 224 13.33 18.62 0.72
C GLY A 224 13.37 20.09 1.06
N GLY A 225 14.29 20.46 1.95
CA GLY A 225 14.64 21.85 2.19
C GLY A 225 16.08 22.07 1.77
N ASP A 226 16.38 23.28 1.33
CA ASP A 226 17.74 23.80 1.33
C ASP A 226 17.80 25.01 2.28
N ASP A 227 18.98 25.30 2.83
CA ASP A 227 19.20 26.47 3.71
C ASP A 227 19.18 27.79 2.91
N THR A 228 18.68 27.78 1.66
CA THR A 228 18.73 28.93 0.75
C THR A 228 17.66 29.98 1.05
N GLY A 229 16.78 29.72 2.02
CA GLY A 229 15.68 30.61 2.39
C GLY A 229 14.50 30.59 1.41
N GLN A 230 14.50 29.68 0.42
CA GLN A 230 13.41 29.56 -0.57
C GLN A 230 12.20 28.73 -0.09
N GLY A 231 12.24 28.26 1.16
CA GLY A 231 11.22 27.39 1.73
C GLY A 231 11.36 25.92 1.31
N ALA A 232 10.50 25.07 1.88
CA ALA A 232 10.58 23.62 1.70
C ALA A 232 9.86 23.19 0.41
N ALA A 233 10.57 22.46 -0.46
CA ALA A 233 9.96 21.77 -1.59
C ALA A 233 9.31 20.48 -1.12
N PHE A 234 8.21 20.10 -1.75
CA PHE A 234 7.56 18.81 -1.55
C PHE A 234 7.16 18.18 -2.88
N VAL A 235 7.05 16.86 -2.87
CA VAL A 235 6.47 16.09 -3.96
C VAL A 235 5.63 14.95 -3.41
N ALA A 236 4.43 14.78 -3.96
CA ALA A 236 3.55 13.65 -3.73
C ALA A 236 3.33 12.90 -5.05
N TYR A 237 3.43 11.57 -5.00
CA TYR A 237 3.07 10.69 -6.11
C TYR A 237 1.82 9.91 -5.74
N LEU A 238 0.76 10.16 -6.50
CA LEU A 238 -0.60 9.71 -6.21
C LEU A 238 -1.07 8.76 -7.30
N TYR A 239 -1.53 7.56 -6.91
CA TYR A 239 -1.96 6.54 -7.86
C TYR A 239 -3.47 6.63 -8.09
N ARG A 240 -3.87 6.56 -9.36
CA ARG A 240 -5.26 6.52 -9.80
C ARG A 240 -5.94 5.29 -9.21
N ARG A 241 -7.10 5.47 -8.58
CA ARG A 241 -7.97 4.32 -8.25
C ARG A 241 -8.50 3.73 -9.56
N ALA A 242 -8.26 2.44 -9.76
CA ALA A 242 -8.84 1.73 -10.89
C ALA A 242 -10.37 1.73 -10.81
N ALA A 243 -11.04 1.92 -11.95
CA ALA A 243 -12.49 2.15 -11.98
C ALA A 243 -13.31 0.94 -11.48
N ASP A 244 -12.75 -0.25 -11.58
CA ASP A 244 -13.33 -1.52 -11.15
C ASP A 244 -13.10 -1.82 -9.66
N VAL A 245 -12.22 -1.08 -8.97
CA VAL A 245 -11.94 -1.24 -7.54
C VAL A 245 -13.02 -0.55 -6.70
N PRO A 246 -13.80 -1.29 -5.88
CA PRO A 246 -14.80 -0.70 -4.99
C PRO A 246 -14.14 0.12 -3.87
N TYR A 247 -14.85 1.11 -3.36
CA TYR A 247 -14.36 1.94 -2.26
C TYR A 247 -15.49 2.42 -1.36
N VAL A 248 -15.13 2.79 -0.14
CA VAL A 248 -16.07 3.30 0.86
C VAL A 248 -16.48 4.73 0.49
N VAL A 249 -17.79 4.99 0.40
CA VAL A 249 -18.36 6.33 0.16
C VAL A 249 -18.96 6.95 1.42
N ALA A 250 -19.34 6.14 2.40
CA ALA A 250 -19.88 6.62 3.66
C ALA A 250 -19.69 5.60 4.79
N THR A 251 -19.63 6.11 6.01
CA THR A 251 -19.56 5.30 7.23
C THR A 251 -20.55 5.81 8.26
N MET A 252 -20.97 4.93 9.16
CA MET A 252 -21.76 5.27 10.34
C MET A 252 -21.09 4.63 11.56
N PRO A 253 -20.65 5.39 12.58
CA PRO A 253 -20.56 6.85 12.61
C PRO A 253 -19.75 7.42 11.45
N THR A 254 -19.94 8.71 11.15
CA THR A 254 -19.09 9.41 10.19
C THR A 254 -17.67 9.50 10.74
N MET A 255 -16.71 9.62 9.84
CA MET A 255 -15.30 9.76 10.21
C MET A 255 -15.08 10.90 11.20
N HIS A 256 -14.34 10.64 12.28
CA HIS A 256 -14.04 11.54 13.40
C HIS A 256 -15.27 12.03 14.20
N ALA A 257 -16.42 11.37 14.09
CA ALA A 257 -17.57 11.72 14.90
C ALA A 257 -17.32 11.48 16.40
N THR A 258 -18.02 12.24 17.25
CA THR A 258 -18.14 11.93 18.67
C THR A 258 -19.57 11.48 18.96
N ILE A 259 -19.74 10.21 19.37
CA ILE A 259 -21.05 9.62 19.65
C ILE A 259 -21.34 9.55 21.15
N ALA A 260 -22.62 9.35 21.51
CA ALA A 260 -22.97 9.01 22.89
C ALA A 260 -22.51 7.58 23.23
N PRO A 261 -22.13 7.29 24.48
CA PRO A 261 -21.93 5.92 24.93
C PRO A 261 -23.24 5.13 24.89
N GLY A 262 -23.13 3.81 24.77
CA GLY A 262 -24.26 2.89 24.66
C GLY A 262 -24.45 2.31 23.25
N PRO A 263 -25.64 1.75 22.95
CA PRO A 263 -25.92 1.11 21.67
C PRO A 263 -25.83 2.07 20.50
N PHE A 264 -25.18 1.65 19.42
CA PHE A 264 -25.13 2.37 18.16
C PHE A 264 -25.05 1.39 16.98
N THR A 265 -25.33 1.88 15.78
CA THR A 265 -25.16 1.10 14.56
C THR A 265 -23.83 1.45 13.90
N LEU A 266 -22.96 0.46 13.73
CA LEU A 266 -21.76 0.56 12.90
C LEU A 266 -22.13 0.22 11.46
N GLY A 267 -21.71 1.03 10.51
CA GLY A 267 -22.05 0.87 9.10
C GLY A 267 -20.98 1.33 8.14
N VAL A 268 -20.95 0.70 6.97
CA VAL A 268 -20.13 1.07 5.82
C VAL A 268 -20.97 1.00 4.55
N THR A 269 -20.82 1.97 3.67
CA THR A 269 -21.47 2.01 2.36
C THR A 269 -20.41 2.12 1.27
N PHE A 270 -20.52 1.28 0.24
CA PHE A 270 -19.62 1.26 -0.91
C PHE A 270 -20.20 2.01 -2.10
N ASP A 271 -19.34 2.36 -3.06
CA ASP A 271 -19.72 3.04 -4.31
C ASP A 271 -20.63 2.19 -5.21
N ARG A 272 -20.67 0.87 -5.00
CA ARG A 272 -21.40 -0.11 -5.81
C ARG A 272 -21.97 -1.26 -4.98
N PRO A 273 -22.89 -2.08 -5.54
CA PRO A 273 -23.36 -3.29 -4.88
C PRO A 273 -22.22 -4.30 -4.63
N MET A 274 -22.26 -4.93 -3.46
CA MET A 274 -21.24 -5.85 -2.96
C MET A 274 -21.79 -7.25 -2.77
N GLN A 275 -20.92 -8.26 -2.69
CA GLN A 275 -21.34 -9.65 -2.49
C GLN A 275 -22.10 -9.86 -1.16
N PRO A 276 -23.27 -10.52 -1.19
CA PRO A 276 -23.98 -10.89 0.02
C PRO A 276 -23.17 -11.84 0.91
N GLY A 277 -23.20 -11.63 2.22
CA GLY A 277 -22.49 -12.47 3.20
C GLY A 277 -20.96 -12.34 3.17
N SER A 278 -20.39 -11.47 2.34
CA SER A 278 -18.95 -11.29 2.18
C SER A 278 -18.52 -9.97 2.82
N PHE A 279 -17.77 -10.02 3.93
CA PHE A 279 -17.38 -8.83 4.67
C PHE A 279 -16.07 -8.98 5.45
N SER A 280 -15.39 -7.87 5.68
CA SER A 280 -14.20 -7.81 6.54
C SER A 280 -14.19 -6.52 7.34
N PHE A 281 -14.93 -6.52 8.45
CA PHE A 281 -14.70 -5.55 9.52
C PHE A 281 -13.51 -6.02 10.34
N VAL A 282 -12.43 -5.25 10.36
CA VAL A 282 -11.15 -5.67 10.95
C VAL A 282 -10.71 -4.73 12.07
N LYS A 283 -10.01 -5.30 13.04
CA LYS A 283 -9.35 -4.53 14.10
C LYS A 283 -8.19 -3.72 13.50
N SER A 284 -7.97 -2.54 14.07
CA SER A 284 -6.81 -1.69 13.82
C SER A 284 -6.01 -1.52 15.10
N ASP A 285 -4.73 -1.20 14.97
CA ASP A 285 -3.83 -0.78 16.04
C ASP A 285 -4.05 0.66 16.53
N ARG A 286 -4.89 1.45 15.83
CA ARG A 286 -5.10 2.88 16.12
C ARG A 286 -6.25 3.18 17.08
N GLY A 287 -7.00 2.17 17.52
CA GLY A 287 -8.14 2.36 18.40
C GLY A 287 -8.82 1.05 18.77
N ALA A 288 -9.75 1.11 19.72
CA ALA A 288 -10.50 -0.07 20.10
C ALA A 288 -11.42 -0.54 18.97
N TYR A 289 -11.81 -1.82 19.02
CA TYR A 289 -12.89 -2.35 18.22
C TYR A 289 -14.11 -2.50 19.14
N PRO A 290 -15.29 -1.94 18.78
CA PRO A 290 -16.47 -1.99 19.63
C PRO A 290 -17.02 -3.41 19.76
N GLU A 291 -17.72 -3.70 20.86
CA GLU A 291 -18.46 -4.96 20.98
C GLU A 291 -19.66 -4.92 20.03
N CYS A 292 -19.80 -5.91 19.14
CA CYS A 292 -20.81 -5.94 18.10
C CYS A 292 -21.47 -7.32 17.98
N ASP A 293 -22.68 -7.37 17.41
CA ASP A 293 -23.45 -8.60 17.15
C ASP A 293 -22.78 -9.57 16.15
N GLY A 294 -21.71 -9.14 15.47
CA GLY A 294 -20.90 -9.95 14.55
C GLY A 294 -21.64 -10.36 13.27
N THR A 295 -22.86 -9.87 13.03
CA THR A 295 -23.73 -10.31 11.94
C THR A 295 -24.17 -9.12 11.08
N PRO A 296 -23.30 -8.66 10.16
CA PRO A 296 -23.64 -7.54 9.29
C PRO A 296 -24.89 -7.81 8.45
N ARG A 297 -25.85 -6.90 8.53
CA ARG A 297 -27.02 -6.84 7.66
C ARG A 297 -26.70 -5.99 6.44
N GLN A 298 -26.89 -6.57 5.26
CA GLN A 298 -26.72 -5.86 4.00
C GLN A 298 -27.96 -5.03 3.66
N SER A 299 -27.77 -3.83 3.10
CA SER A 299 -28.87 -3.00 2.59
C SER A 299 -29.52 -3.60 1.35
N ALA A 300 -30.74 -3.16 1.04
CA ALA A 300 -31.52 -3.66 -0.10
C ALA A 300 -30.85 -3.41 -1.47
N ASP A 301 -30.10 -2.31 -1.61
CA ASP A 301 -29.32 -1.99 -2.81
C ASP A 301 -27.96 -2.73 -2.87
N GLY A 302 -27.65 -3.55 -1.86
CA GLY A 302 -26.41 -4.32 -1.76
C GLY A 302 -25.16 -3.50 -1.45
N ARG A 303 -25.27 -2.18 -1.24
CA ARG A 303 -24.11 -1.29 -1.09
C ARG A 303 -23.64 -1.12 0.35
N GLY A 304 -24.54 -1.31 1.30
CA GLY A 304 -24.33 -1.02 2.72
C GLY A 304 -24.27 -2.28 3.56
N PHE A 305 -23.46 -2.25 4.61
CA PHE A 305 -23.39 -3.29 5.64
C PHE A 305 -23.46 -2.63 7.00
N THR A 306 -24.34 -3.13 7.87
CA THR A 306 -24.56 -2.57 9.21
C THR A 306 -24.60 -3.65 10.29
N MET A 307 -24.05 -3.36 11.47
CA MET A 307 -24.11 -4.22 12.65
C MET A 307 -24.46 -3.39 13.88
N GLN A 308 -25.11 -4.00 14.88
CA GLN A 308 -25.33 -3.33 16.16
C GLN A 308 -24.10 -3.50 17.05
N CYS A 309 -23.69 -2.41 17.68
CA CYS A 309 -22.53 -2.36 18.55
C CYS A 309 -22.80 -1.55 19.81
N THR A 310 -21.90 -1.64 20.79
CA THR A 310 -21.95 -0.86 22.03
C THR A 310 -20.68 -0.03 22.20
N ALA A 311 -20.86 1.27 22.43
CA ALA A 311 -19.79 2.22 22.70
C ALA A 311 -19.60 2.40 24.22
N VAL A 312 -18.35 2.40 24.65
CA VAL A 312 -17.92 2.62 26.04
C VAL A 312 -17.54 4.09 26.19
N ALA A 313 -17.98 4.72 27.28
CA ALA A 313 -17.72 6.13 27.54
C ALA A 313 -16.22 6.44 27.55
N GLY A 314 -15.84 7.53 26.87
CA GLY A 314 -14.45 7.99 26.76
C GLY A 314 -13.53 7.14 25.88
N GLN A 315 -14.05 6.14 25.18
CA GLN A 315 -13.27 5.26 24.32
C GLN A 315 -13.12 5.82 22.90
N ALA A 316 -11.89 5.73 22.37
CA ALA A 316 -11.58 5.94 20.95
C ALA A 316 -11.65 4.61 20.19
N TYR A 317 -12.28 4.63 19.01
CA TYR A 317 -12.50 3.46 18.17
C TYR A 317 -11.81 3.59 16.82
N SER A 318 -11.36 2.45 16.28
CA SER A 318 -10.78 2.35 14.94
C SER A 318 -11.14 1.01 14.30
N ILE A 319 -11.84 1.06 13.16
CA ILE A 319 -12.35 -0.11 12.44
C ILE A 319 -11.88 -0.04 10.99
N GLY A 320 -11.25 -1.11 10.51
CA GLY A 320 -10.93 -1.26 9.11
C GLY A 320 -12.05 -1.92 8.32
N PHE A 321 -12.22 -1.50 7.07
CA PHE A 321 -13.01 -2.20 6.05
C PHE A 321 -12.03 -2.75 5.02
N ASN A 322 -11.87 -4.08 5.03
CA ASN A 322 -10.71 -4.77 4.47
C ASN A 322 -9.36 -4.31 5.08
N ASN A 323 -8.33 -5.13 4.88
CA ASN A 323 -6.92 -4.77 5.06
C ASN A 323 -6.05 -5.61 4.11
N ALA A 324 -4.73 -5.62 4.32
CA ALA A 324 -3.82 -6.40 3.48
C ALA A 324 -4.15 -7.91 3.43
N GLN A 325 -4.69 -8.46 4.52
CA GLN A 325 -4.90 -9.90 4.73
C GLN A 325 -6.38 -10.33 4.58
N ALA A 326 -7.31 -9.52 5.08
CA ALA A 326 -8.74 -9.75 5.03
C ALA A 326 -9.38 -8.82 3.98
N ARG A 327 -9.88 -9.41 2.89
CA ARG A 327 -10.30 -8.69 1.68
C ARG A 327 -11.70 -9.11 1.22
N ASN A 328 -12.62 -9.36 2.16
CA ASN A 328 -13.92 -9.97 1.85
C ASN A 328 -15.04 -8.96 1.59
N PHE A 329 -14.86 -7.66 1.81
CA PHE A 329 -15.71 -6.72 1.08
C PHE A 329 -15.28 -6.72 -0.39
N LYS A 330 -16.12 -7.30 -1.25
CA LYS A 330 -15.87 -7.48 -2.68
C LYS A 330 -17.08 -7.03 -3.49
N SER A 331 -16.83 -6.49 -4.69
CA SER A 331 -17.87 -6.30 -5.69
C SER A 331 -18.52 -7.63 -6.05
N LEU A 332 -19.67 -7.58 -6.74
CA LEU A 332 -20.33 -8.79 -7.27
C LEU A 332 -19.37 -9.64 -8.12
N ASP A 333 -18.49 -9.00 -8.90
CA ASP A 333 -17.48 -9.66 -9.73
C ASP A 333 -16.24 -10.17 -8.95
N GLY A 334 -16.22 -10.01 -7.63
CA GLY A 334 -15.18 -10.54 -6.75
C GLY A 334 -13.96 -9.63 -6.57
N VAL A 335 -13.97 -8.41 -7.10
CA VAL A 335 -12.89 -7.42 -6.91
C VAL A 335 -12.94 -6.89 -5.48
N PRO A 336 -11.88 -7.05 -4.66
CA PRO A 336 -11.86 -6.52 -3.31
C PRO A 336 -11.89 -4.99 -3.28
N ALA A 337 -12.67 -4.45 -2.34
CA ALA A 337 -12.65 -3.03 -2.03
C ALA A 337 -11.27 -2.58 -1.51
N GLU A 338 -10.89 -1.36 -1.86
CA GLU A 338 -9.72 -0.69 -1.31
C GLU A 338 -9.79 -0.67 0.23
N PRO A 339 -8.71 -1.02 0.95
CA PRO A 339 -8.70 -0.92 2.40
C PRO A 339 -9.00 0.50 2.89
N SER A 340 -9.96 0.61 3.80
CA SER A 340 -10.38 1.88 4.40
C SER A 340 -10.41 1.79 5.92
N LEU A 341 -10.27 2.92 6.61
CA LEU A 341 -10.32 2.99 8.06
C LEU A 341 -11.34 4.04 8.51
N LEU A 342 -12.19 3.65 9.46
CA LEU A 342 -13.04 4.53 10.23
C LEU A 342 -12.44 4.73 11.63
N SER A 343 -12.37 5.95 12.11
CA SER A 343 -12.13 6.26 13.53
C SER A 343 -13.17 7.26 14.04
N PHE A 344 -13.57 7.11 15.29
CA PHE A 344 -14.53 7.96 15.98
C PHE A 344 -14.37 7.76 17.50
N ASP A 345 -14.96 8.65 18.30
CA ASP A 345 -14.84 8.61 19.75
C ASP A 345 -16.22 8.58 20.42
N ALA A 346 -16.28 8.06 21.65
CA ALA A 346 -17.44 8.16 22.51
C ALA A 346 -17.24 9.23 23.58
N LYS A 347 -18.29 10.01 23.88
CA LYS A 347 -18.27 10.98 24.98
C LYS A 347 -17.91 10.30 26.31
N ARG A 348 -17.18 11.01 27.15
CA ARG A 348 -16.94 10.62 28.55
C ARG A 348 -18.23 10.69 29.36
#